data_AF-A0A496V4U8-F1
#
_entry.id   AF-A0A496V4U8-F1
#
_cell.length_a   1.000
_cell.length_b   1.000
_cell.length_c   1.000
_cell.angle_alpha   90.00
_cell.angle_beta   90.00
_cell.angle_gamma   90.00
#
_symmetry.space_group_name_H-M   'P 1'
#
loop_
_entity.id
_entity.type
_entity.pdbx_description
1 polymer ?
#
loop_
_entity_poly.entity_id
_entity_poly.type
_entity_poly.pdbx_seq_one_letter_code
_entity_poly.pdbx_strand_id
1 'polypeptide(L)'
;MHEPKDILQAAQAIRPQLDELLGTAAKTMAPQLDKLLAQAETGQAVADNIIELLSEHDATRQAMNARLAGEETKSYSPLGGDSSKPPATSEYLCPDKSGCTCEKYPTGWDRHNIEEPIPTCPKLNQPLIPN
;
A
#
# COMPACT_ATOMS: atom_id res chain seq x y z
N MET A 1 -10.13 22.41 9.42
CA MET A 1 -8.96 23.17 9.92
C MET A 1 -8.33 22.28 10.97
N HIS A 2 -7.07 21.85 10.79
CA HIS A 2 -6.40 20.93 11.72
C HIS A 2 -6.00 21.65 13.00
N GLU A 3 -5.95 20.94 14.14
CA GLU A 3 -5.52 21.58 15.38
C GLU A 3 -4.01 21.90 15.32
N PRO A 4 -3.55 23.00 15.93
CA PRO A 4 -2.12 23.33 15.97
C PRO A 4 -1.24 22.17 16.48
N LYS A 5 -1.79 21.35 17.39
CA LYS A 5 -1.13 20.18 17.93
C LYS A 5 -0.91 19.08 16.88
N ASP A 6 -1.87 18.85 16.00
CA ASP A 6 -1.77 17.85 14.92
C ASP A 6 -0.68 18.26 13.92
N ILE A 7 -0.61 19.55 13.60
CA ILE A 7 0.38 20.11 12.69
C ILE A 7 1.80 19.93 13.27
N LEU A 8 1.97 20.19 14.57
CA LEU A 8 3.25 19.98 15.25
C LEU A 8 3.67 18.51 15.28
N GLN A 9 2.73 17.60 15.57
CA GLN A 9 3.01 16.17 15.54
C GLN A 9 3.38 15.69 14.14
N ALA A 10 2.65 16.15 13.11
CA ALA A 10 2.98 15.84 11.71
C ALA A 10 4.36 16.36 11.33
N ALA A 11 4.72 17.60 11.71
CA ALA A 11 6.02 18.18 11.45
C ALA A 11 7.17 17.41 12.13
N GLN A 12 7.00 17.02 13.40
CA GLN A 12 7.97 16.19 14.11
C GLN A 12 8.17 14.83 13.43
N ALA A 13 7.09 14.22 12.91
CA ALA A 13 7.16 12.96 12.18
C ALA A 13 7.83 13.08 10.80
N ILE A 14 7.65 14.21 10.12
CA ILE A 14 8.24 14.47 8.78
C ILE A 14 9.72 14.80 8.88
N ARG A 15 10.17 15.44 9.97
CA ARG A 15 11.56 15.86 10.16
C ARG A 15 12.59 14.77 9.79
N PRO A 16 12.55 13.54 10.33
CA PRO A 16 13.52 12.50 9.96
C PRO A 16 13.39 12.01 8.51
N GLN A 17 12.25 12.25 7.85
CA GLN A 17 11.98 11.85 6.47
C GLN A 17 12.40 12.94 5.46
N LEU A 18 12.74 14.16 5.91
CA LEU A 18 13.10 15.27 5.03
C LEU A 18 14.27 14.95 4.11
N ASP A 19 15.31 14.28 4.63
CA ASP A 19 16.48 13.87 3.84
C ASP A 19 16.10 12.94 2.68
N GLU A 20 15.12 12.04 2.89
CA GLU A 20 14.62 11.14 1.86
C GLU A 20 13.70 11.87 0.86
N LEU A 21 12.83 12.76 1.36
CA LEU A 21 11.84 13.48 0.54
C LEU A 21 12.48 14.55 -0.36
N LEU A 22 13.51 15.23 0.12
CA LEU A 22 14.08 16.43 -0.53
C LEU A 22 15.56 16.30 -0.88
N GLY A 23 16.26 15.27 -0.40
CA GLY A 23 17.68 15.08 -0.66
C GLY A 23 18.51 16.29 -0.23
N THR A 24 19.21 16.93 -1.17
CA THR A 24 20.07 18.08 -0.88
C THR A 24 19.34 19.30 -0.34
N ALA A 25 18.07 19.50 -0.70
CA ALA A 25 17.26 20.62 -0.22
C ALA A 25 16.87 20.46 1.26
N ALA A 26 16.89 19.24 1.79
CA ALA A 26 16.66 18.97 3.21
C ALA A 26 17.65 19.71 4.10
N LYS A 27 18.90 19.93 3.64
CA LYS A 27 19.94 20.65 4.41
C LYS A 27 19.57 22.10 4.73
N THR A 28 18.73 22.72 3.91
CA THR A 28 18.25 24.10 4.12
C THR A 28 16.95 24.09 4.92
N MET A 29 16.05 23.14 4.63
CA MET A 29 14.73 23.10 5.24
C MET A 29 14.73 22.51 6.66
N ALA A 30 15.53 21.48 6.93
CA ALA A 30 15.62 20.84 8.25
C ALA A 30 15.95 21.82 9.38
N PRO A 31 16.96 22.71 9.29
CA PRO A 31 17.22 23.68 10.36
C PRO A 31 16.11 24.72 10.52
N GLN A 32 15.38 25.06 9.44
CA GLN A 32 14.22 25.96 9.53
C GLN A 32 13.07 25.28 10.28
N LEU A 33 12.80 24.01 9.97
CA LEU A 33 11.79 23.22 10.67
C LEU A 33 12.15 23.00 12.14
N ASP A 34 13.40 22.65 12.44
CA ASP A 34 13.90 22.48 13.82
C ASP A 34 13.74 23.78 14.64
N LYS A 35 13.97 24.94 14.02
CA LYS A 35 13.75 26.25 14.68
C LYS A 35 12.27 26.49 15.00
N LEU A 36 11.36 26.19 14.07
CA LEU A 36 9.93 26.34 14.30
C LEU A 36 9.44 25.38 15.38
N LEU A 37 9.92 24.14 15.39
CA LEU A 37 9.59 23.17 16.42
C LEU A 37 10.05 23.62 17.81
N ALA A 38 11.27 24.16 17.94
CA ALA A 38 11.76 24.72 19.21
C ALA A 38 10.92 25.93 19.69
N GLN A 39 10.46 26.77 18.76
CA GLN A 39 9.56 27.88 19.09
C GLN A 39 8.20 27.37 19.59
N ALA A 40 7.68 26.29 19.00
CA ALA A 40 6.45 25.65 19.46
C ALA A 40 6.56 25.13 20.91
N GLU A 41 7.70 24.57 21.28
CA GLU A 41 7.96 24.11 22.66
C GLU A 41 7.88 25.25 23.68
N THR A 42 8.22 26.48 23.27
CA THR A 42 8.08 27.69 24.11
C THR A 42 6.66 28.27 24.13
N GLY A 43 5.69 27.61 23.48
CA GLY A 43 4.30 28.05 23.43
C GLY A 43 4.00 29.10 22.35
N GLN A 44 4.90 29.32 21.39
CA GLN A 44 4.62 30.22 20.26
C GLN A 44 3.69 29.56 19.25
N ALA A 45 2.77 30.36 18.69
CA ALA A 45 1.90 29.94 17.60
C ALA A 45 2.68 29.90 16.28
N VAL A 46 3.21 28.72 15.94
CA VAL A 46 4.02 28.51 14.72
C VAL A 46 3.38 27.57 13.71
N ALA A 47 2.16 27.09 13.98
CA ALA A 47 1.48 26.11 13.13
C ALA A 47 1.33 26.58 11.67
N ASP A 48 0.98 27.85 11.46
CA ASP A 48 0.84 28.43 10.11
C ASP A 48 2.19 28.50 9.39
N ASN A 49 3.26 28.90 10.10
CA ASN A 49 4.61 28.96 9.53
C ASN A 49 5.13 27.56 9.14
N ILE A 50 4.78 26.53 9.92
CA ILE A 50 5.13 25.14 9.63
C ILE A 50 4.39 24.65 8.38
N ILE A 51 3.09 24.97 8.25
CA ILE A 51 2.32 24.66 7.05
C ILE A 51 2.94 25.34 5.84
N GLU A 52 3.25 26.63 5.94
CA GLU A 52 3.84 27.40 4.85
C GLU A 52 5.16 26.78 4.40
N LEU A 53 6.08 26.53 5.34
CA LEU A 53 7.37 25.90 5.07
C LEU A 53 7.18 24.53 4.39
N LEU A 54 6.40 23.62 5.00
CA LEU A 54 6.19 22.27 4.44
C LEU A 54 5.39 22.29 3.12
N SER A 55 4.70 23.38 2.79
CA SER A 55 3.98 23.53 1.52
C SER A 55 4.84 24.06 0.39
N GLU A 56 6.08 24.52 0.65
CA GLU A 56 7.01 24.99 -0.39
C GLU A 56 7.41 23.88 -1.36
N HIS A 57 7.41 22.63 -0.91
CA HIS A 57 7.71 21.46 -1.73
C HIS A 57 6.51 20.50 -1.78
N ASP A 58 6.18 20.01 -2.97
CA ASP A 58 5.09 19.05 -3.16
C ASP A 58 5.27 17.77 -2.33
N ALA A 59 6.50 17.28 -2.18
CA ALA A 59 6.81 16.07 -1.42
C ALA A 59 6.49 16.21 0.07
N THR A 60 6.87 17.32 0.69
CA THR A 60 6.58 17.61 2.10
C THR A 60 5.11 17.94 2.33
N ARG A 61 4.46 18.61 1.36
CA ARG A 61 3.01 18.88 1.41
C ARG A 61 2.21 17.59 1.38
N GLN A 62 2.57 16.65 0.52
CA GLN A 62 1.93 15.33 0.46
C GLN A 62 2.15 14.55 1.75
N ALA A 63 3.37 14.54 2.28
CA ALA A 63 3.67 13.89 3.56
C ALA A 63 2.86 14.49 4.72
N MET A 64 2.74 15.82 4.79
CA MET A 64 1.93 16.51 5.79
C MET A 64 0.44 16.15 5.67
N ASN A 65 -0.11 16.18 4.45
CA ASN A 65 -1.51 15.81 4.23
C ASN A 65 -1.78 14.34 4.58
N ALA A 66 -0.87 13.42 4.27
CA ALA A 66 -1.00 12.01 4.62
C ALA A 66 -1.06 11.79 6.14
N ARG A 67 -0.27 12.56 6.91
CA ARG A 67 -0.28 12.49 8.39
C ARG A 67 -1.54 13.14 8.98
N LEU A 68 -1.92 14.31 8.46
CA LEU A 68 -3.09 15.06 8.94
C LEU A 68 -4.42 14.40 8.58
N ALA A 69 -4.47 13.62 7.50
CA ALA A 69 -5.64 12.83 7.14
C ALA A 69 -5.91 11.68 8.14
N GLY A 70 -4.97 11.40 9.05
CA GLY A 70 -4.90 10.15 9.80
C GLY A 70 -4.56 9.01 8.84
N GLU A 71 -3.60 8.17 9.19
CA GLU A 71 -3.33 6.94 8.41
C GLU A 71 -4.55 6.00 8.42
N GLU A 72 -5.53 6.29 7.56
CA GLU A 72 -6.55 5.40 7.01
C GLU A 72 -6.82 5.72 5.54
N THR A 73 -5.94 6.47 4.87
CA THR A 73 -5.81 6.28 3.42
C THR A 73 -5.17 4.92 3.23
N LYS A 74 -6.02 3.90 3.05
CA LYS A 74 -5.85 2.66 2.25
C LYS A 74 -4.48 2.57 1.55
N SER A 75 -3.41 2.52 2.33
CA SER A 75 -2.14 2.06 1.86
C SER A 75 -2.46 0.61 1.57
N TYR A 76 -2.34 0.24 0.31
CA TYR A 76 -2.28 -1.15 -0.05
C TYR A 76 -1.04 -1.69 0.69
N SER A 77 -1.24 -2.16 1.92
CA SER A 77 -0.29 -3.00 2.62
C SER A 77 -0.41 -4.34 1.91
N PRO A 78 0.56 -4.76 1.06
CA PRO A 78 0.69 -6.18 0.86
C PRO A 78 0.95 -6.75 2.25
N LEU A 79 -0.06 -7.43 2.80
CA LEU A 79 0.14 -8.29 3.95
C LEU A 79 1.40 -9.10 3.66
N GLY A 80 2.33 -9.15 4.60
CA GLY A 80 3.56 -9.93 4.52
C GLY A 80 3.27 -11.44 4.52
N GLY A 81 2.52 -11.90 3.51
CA GLY A 81 2.56 -13.25 3.02
C GLY A 81 3.52 -13.25 1.85
N ASP A 82 4.46 -14.19 1.86
CA ASP A 82 5.31 -14.54 0.74
C ASP A 82 4.61 -14.32 -0.61
N SER A 83 4.98 -13.25 -1.32
CA SER A 83 4.54 -12.99 -2.71
C SER A 83 5.04 -14.08 -3.68
N SER A 84 5.74 -15.09 -3.16
CA SER A 84 6.31 -16.22 -3.88
C SER A 84 5.31 -17.37 -4.09
N LYS A 85 4.09 -17.29 -3.54
CA LYS A 85 3.08 -18.32 -3.78
C LYS A 85 1.71 -17.67 -4.04
N PRO A 86 1.21 -17.67 -5.29
CA PRO A 86 -0.23 -17.50 -5.47
C PRO A 86 -0.95 -18.50 -4.54
N PRO A 87 -2.12 -18.15 -3.98
CA PRO A 87 -2.96 -19.18 -3.35
C PRO A 87 -3.03 -20.30 -4.37
N ALA A 88 -2.74 -21.53 -3.95
CA ALA A 88 -2.72 -22.67 -4.86
C ALA A 88 -4.08 -22.68 -5.59
N THR A 89 -4.10 -22.08 -6.78
CA THR A 89 -5.12 -22.29 -7.78
C THR A 89 -5.00 -23.78 -7.95
N SER A 90 -5.98 -24.48 -7.39
CA SER A 90 -6.09 -25.91 -7.59
C SER A 90 -6.39 -26.01 -9.07
N GLU A 91 -5.35 -26.05 -9.89
CA GLU A 91 -5.45 -26.16 -11.32
C GLU A 91 -6.01 -27.55 -11.54
N TYR A 92 -7.27 -27.62 -11.94
CA TYR A 92 -7.91 -28.92 -12.11
C TYR A 92 -7.57 -29.43 -13.51
N LEU A 93 -6.87 -30.56 -13.57
CA LEU A 93 -6.48 -31.21 -14.81
C LEU A 93 -7.47 -32.32 -15.17
N CYS A 94 -7.64 -32.49 -16.48
CA CYS A 94 -8.39 -33.59 -17.07
C CYS A 94 -7.66 -34.91 -16.62
N PRO A 95 -8.34 -35.90 -16.00
CA PRO A 95 -7.71 -37.06 -15.32
C PRO A 95 -6.91 -37.99 -16.24
N ASP A 96 -7.13 -37.88 -17.55
CA ASP A 96 -6.50 -38.71 -18.57
C ASP A 96 -5.30 -37.97 -19.16
N LYS A 97 -4.08 -38.46 -18.87
CA LYS A 97 -2.83 -37.95 -19.47
C LYS A 97 -2.71 -38.25 -20.98
N SER A 98 -3.69 -38.95 -21.55
CA SER A 98 -3.71 -39.42 -22.94
C SER A 98 -4.23 -38.36 -23.93
N GLY A 99 -4.08 -37.07 -23.60
CA GLY A 99 -4.42 -35.98 -24.52
C GLY A 99 -5.91 -35.65 -24.60
N CYS A 100 -6.69 -35.95 -23.56
CA CYS A 100 -8.02 -35.36 -23.43
C CYS A 100 -7.90 -33.89 -23.04
N THR A 101 -7.63 -33.04 -24.03
CA THR A 101 -7.84 -31.60 -23.94
C THR A 101 -9.36 -31.39 -23.82
N CYS A 102 -9.81 -31.07 -22.62
CA CYS A 102 -11.18 -30.63 -22.37
C CYS A 102 -11.44 -29.42 -23.34
N GLU A 103 -12.25 -29.54 -24.41
CA GLU A 103 -12.40 -28.49 -25.46
C GLU A 103 -12.76 -27.10 -24.89
N LYS A 104 -13.54 -27.11 -23.80
CA LYS A 104 -13.94 -25.90 -23.09
C LYS A 104 -12.83 -25.32 -22.19
N TYR A 105 -11.90 -26.16 -21.75
CA TYR A 105 -10.83 -25.84 -20.78
C TYR A 105 -9.52 -26.54 -21.18
N PRO A 106 -8.87 -26.12 -22.29
CA PRO A 106 -7.75 -26.86 -22.84
C PRO A 106 -6.48 -26.78 -21.98
N THR A 107 -6.38 -25.75 -21.13
CA THR A 107 -5.23 -25.49 -20.25
C THR A 107 -5.52 -25.82 -18.78
N GLY A 108 -6.63 -26.51 -18.48
CA GLY A 108 -7.12 -26.70 -17.12
C GLY A 108 -8.17 -25.67 -16.73
N TRP A 109 -8.78 -25.87 -15.55
CA TRP A 109 -9.81 -24.99 -15.01
C TRP A 109 -9.37 -24.41 -13.67
N ASP A 110 -9.39 -23.09 -13.58
CA ASP A 110 -9.05 -22.35 -12.37
C ASP A 110 -10.29 -22.06 -11.53
N ARG A 111 -10.29 -22.59 -10.31
CA ARG A 111 -11.33 -22.32 -9.34
C ARG A 111 -11.08 -20.99 -8.64
N HIS A 112 -11.96 -20.02 -8.90
CA HIS A 112 -11.88 -18.70 -8.27
C HIS A 112 -12.62 -18.64 -6.92
N ASN A 113 -13.57 -19.55 -6.67
CA ASN A 113 -14.36 -19.63 -5.44
C ASN A 113 -14.46 -21.06 -4.90
N ILE A 114 -14.21 -21.25 -3.59
CA ILE A 114 -14.25 -22.56 -2.89
C ILE A 114 -15.68 -23.13 -2.79
N GLU A 115 -16.70 -22.35 -3.12
CA GLU A 115 -18.10 -22.79 -3.14
C GLU A 115 -18.56 -23.23 -4.54
N GLU A 116 -17.80 -22.92 -5.60
CA GLU A 116 -18.19 -23.23 -6.98
C GLU A 116 -17.93 -24.72 -7.28
N PRO A 117 -18.94 -25.52 -7.66
CA PRO A 117 -18.76 -26.95 -7.88
C PRO A 117 -17.77 -27.21 -9.03
N ILE A 118 -16.86 -28.17 -8.84
CA ILE A 118 -15.85 -28.52 -9.85
C ILE A 118 -16.59 -29.01 -11.12
N PRO A 119 -16.35 -28.40 -12.29
CA PRO A 119 -17.01 -28.83 -13.50
C PRO A 119 -16.53 -30.23 -13.90
N THR A 120 -17.45 -31.04 -14.41
CA THR A 120 -17.14 -32.34 -14.99
C THR A 120 -16.57 -32.17 -16.39
N CYS A 121 -15.56 -32.96 -16.74
CA CYS A 121 -15.06 -33.01 -18.11
C CYS A 121 -16.18 -33.49 -19.05
N PRO A 122 -16.55 -32.73 -20.08
CA PRO A 122 -17.66 -33.10 -20.98
C PRO A 122 -17.37 -34.36 -21.81
N LYS A 123 -16.11 -34.75 -21.98
CA LYS A 123 -15.69 -35.93 -22.76
C LYS A 123 -15.68 -37.22 -21.95
N LEU A 124 -15.32 -37.14 -20.66
CA LEU A 124 -15.18 -38.30 -19.77
C LEU A 124 -16.32 -38.40 -18.75
N ASN A 125 -17.14 -37.36 -18.63
CA ASN A 125 -18.20 -37.19 -17.63
C ASN A 125 -17.73 -37.45 -16.19
N GLN A 126 -16.45 -37.20 -15.92
CA GLN A 126 -15.78 -37.36 -14.64
C GLN A 126 -15.34 -35.98 -14.10
N PRO A 127 -15.30 -35.80 -12.76
CA PRO A 127 -14.79 -34.57 -12.17
C PRO A 127 -13.31 -34.40 -12.49
N LEU A 128 -12.90 -33.15 -12.72
CA LEU A 128 -11.49 -32.83 -12.91
C LEU A 128 -10.71 -33.06 -11.60
N ILE A 129 -9.45 -33.49 -11.72
CA ILE A 129 -8.60 -33.83 -10.56
C ILE A 129 -7.70 -32.63 -10.25
N PRO A 130 -7.52 -32.24 -8.97
CA PRO A 130 -6.59 -31.17 -8.61
C PRO A 130 -5.14 -31.56 -8.96
N ASN A 131 -4.38 -30.63 -9.53
CA ASN A 131 -2.93 -30.71 -9.73
C ASN A 131 -2.17 -30.47 -8.41
#